data_AF-A0A194PZC8-F1
#
_entry.id   AF-A0A194PZC8-F1
#
_cell.length_a   1.000
_cell.length_b   1.000
_cell.length_c   1.000
_cell.angle_alpha   90.00
_cell.angle_beta   90.00
_cell.angle_gamma   90.00
#
_symmetry.space_group_name_H-M   'P 1'
#
loop_
_entity.id
_entity.type
_entity.pdbx_description
1 polymer ?
#
loop_
_entity_poly.entity_id
_entity_poly.type
_entity_poly.pdbx_seq_one_letter_code
_entity_poly.pdbx_strand_id
1 'polypeptide(L)'
;MIVGDTVHRKMVFHQRVKEFPIPFKKRIKSLSYSDPEKRIIKGVAAIDNDFSHASANITEGGVGYSYVTVRMKSQRHHPLNFEVEIYV
;
A
#
# COMPACT_ATOMS: atom_id res chain seq x y z
N MET A 1 6.56 -4.12 -1.22
CA MET A 1 7.22 -2.82 -1.51
C MET A 1 7.36 -2.09 -0.19
N ILE A 2 8.56 -1.60 0.13
CA ILE A 2 8.79 -0.74 1.30
C ILE A 2 9.54 0.48 0.79
N VAL A 3 9.08 1.67 1.17
CA VAL A 3 9.68 2.96 0.78
C VAL A 3 9.90 3.79 2.04
N GLY A 4 11.11 4.32 2.20
CA GLY A 4 11.48 5.16 3.35
C GLY A 4 11.87 4.35 4.58
N ASP A 5 11.67 4.96 5.75
CA ASP A 5 12.02 4.41 7.06
C ASP A 5 10.75 3.95 7.78
N THR A 6 10.65 2.65 8.02
CA THR A 6 9.56 2.01 8.79
C THR A 6 10.04 1.53 10.16
N VAL A 7 11.33 1.67 10.48
CA VAL A 7 11.94 1.10 11.68
C VAL A 7 11.95 2.16 12.79
N HIS A 8 11.48 1.80 13.99
CA HIS A 8 11.31 2.74 15.12
C HIS A 8 10.45 3.98 14.81
N ARG A 9 9.55 3.88 13.82
CA ARG A 9 8.57 4.93 13.48
C ARG A 9 7.19 4.59 14.01
N LYS A 10 6.35 5.62 14.19
CA LYS A 10 4.99 5.40 14.65
C LYS A 10 4.12 5.03 13.45
N MET A 11 3.57 3.83 13.46
CA MET A 11 2.52 3.45 12.52
C MET A 11 1.26 4.27 12.83
N VAL A 12 0.80 5.05 11.86
CA VAL A 12 -0.40 5.90 12.00
C VAL A 12 -1.58 5.38 11.20
N PHE A 13 -1.33 4.53 10.22
CA PHE A 13 -2.38 3.94 9.41
C PHE A 13 -2.01 2.51 9.05
N HIS A 14 -3.01 1.65 9.10
CA HIS A 14 -2.93 0.26 8.73
C HIS A 14 -4.25 -0.14 8.09
N GLN A 15 -4.19 -0.69 6.88
CA GLN A 15 -5.36 -1.23 6.22
C GLN A 15 -5.01 -2.44 5.34
N ARG A 16 -5.80 -3.51 5.51
CA ARG A 16 -5.77 -4.66 4.62
C ARG A 16 -6.70 -4.45 3.43
N VAL A 17 -6.18 -4.60 2.22
CA VAL A 17 -6.91 -4.51 0.96
C VAL A 17 -7.02 -5.90 0.36
N LYS A 18 -8.21 -6.50 0.45
CA LYS A 18 -8.47 -7.86 -0.05
C LYS A 18 -9.61 -7.87 -1.09
N GLU A 19 -9.37 -8.52 -2.23
CA GLU A 19 -10.35 -8.68 -3.31
C GLU A 19 -10.29 -10.10 -3.88
N PHE A 20 -11.46 -10.65 -4.25
CA PHE A 20 -11.54 -11.96 -4.88
C PHE A 20 -10.95 -11.97 -6.31
N PRO A 21 -10.33 -13.11 -6.72
CA PRO A 21 -9.78 -13.26 -8.06
C PRO A 21 -10.87 -13.20 -9.13
N ILE A 22 -10.50 -12.74 -10.33
CA ILE A 22 -11.31 -12.92 -11.55
C ILE A 22 -10.52 -13.79 -12.52
N PRO A 23 -11.16 -14.84 -13.11
CA PRO A 23 -10.57 -15.60 -14.19
C PRO A 23 -10.08 -14.71 -15.33
N PHE A 24 -8.84 -14.90 -15.75
CA PHE A 24 -8.18 -14.23 -16.86
C PHE A 24 -8.00 -12.72 -16.70
N LYS A 25 -8.28 -12.13 -15.53
CA LYS A 25 -8.13 -10.69 -15.28
C LYS A 25 -7.16 -10.42 -14.12
N LYS A 26 -6.53 -9.24 -14.13
CA LYS A 26 -5.81 -8.69 -12.98
C LYS A 26 -6.71 -7.68 -12.26
N ARG A 27 -6.65 -7.65 -10.93
CA ARG A 27 -7.26 -6.61 -10.11
C ARG A 27 -6.32 -5.42 -10.00
N ILE A 28 -6.88 -4.23 -9.96
CA ILE A 28 -6.17 -2.99 -9.66
C ILE A 28 -7.02 -2.25 -8.63
N LYS A 29 -6.41 -1.84 -7.52
CA LYS A 29 -7.04 -1.03 -6.49
C LYS A 29 -6.09 0.07 -6.06
N SER A 30 -6.61 1.27 -5.84
CA SER A 30 -5.87 2.37 -5.24
C SER A 30 -6.39 2.63 -3.84
N LEU A 31 -5.47 2.90 -2.92
CA LEU A 31 -5.75 3.33 -1.57
C LEU A 31 -5.06 4.66 -1.34
N SER A 32 -5.82 5.67 -0.91
CA SER A 32 -5.29 6.99 -0.60
C SER A 32 -5.40 7.25 0.88
N TYR A 33 -4.33 7.80 1.45
CA TYR A 33 -4.26 8.24 2.84
C TYR A 33 -3.78 9.70 2.88
N SER A 34 -4.36 10.48 3.77
CA SER A 34 -3.94 11.84 4.07
C SER A 34 -3.93 12.01 5.59
N ASP A 35 -2.79 12.42 6.15
CA ASP A 35 -2.67 12.62 7.59
C ASP A 35 -3.40 13.91 8.02
N PRO A 36 -4.38 13.83 8.93
CA PRO A 36 -5.16 14.99 9.36
C PRO A 36 -4.31 16.02 10.11
N GLU A 37 -3.26 15.57 10.81
CA GLU A 37 -2.29 16.43 11.51
C GLU A 37 -1.19 16.97 10.58
N LYS A 38 -1.24 16.64 9.28
CA LYS A 38 -0.25 17.01 8.25
C LYS A 38 1.19 16.61 8.62
N ARG A 39 1.37 15.54 9.38
CA ARG A 39 2.69 14.99 9.70
C ARG A 39 3.33 14.41 8.43
N ILE A 40 4.65 14.50 8.37
CA ILE A 40 5.41 14.00 7.22
C ILE A 40 5.56 12.49 7.32
N ILE A 41 5.08 11.79 6.30
CA ILE A 41 5.25 10.35 6.15
C ILE A 41 6.74 10.03 6.03
N LYS A 42 7.23 9.14 6.89
CA LYS A 42 8.60 8.64 6.91
C LYS A 42 8.74 7.31 6.21
N GLY A 43 7.70 6.49 6.24
CA GLY A 43 7.71 5.16 5.64
C GLY A 43 6.34 4.74 5.12
N VAL A 44 6.36 3.99 4.02
CA VAL A 44 5.18 3.33 3.45
C VAL A 44 5.55 1.89 3.18
N ALA A 45 4.80 0.95 3.77
CA ALA A 45 4.91 -0.47 3.48
C ALA A 45 3.63 -0.94 2.79
N ALA A 46 3.79 -1.68 1.69
CA ALA A 46 2.71 -2.39 1.01
C ALA A 46 3.18 -3.84 0.81
N ILE A 47 2.71 -4.73 1.66
CA ILE A 47 3.15 -6.12 1.78
C ILE A 47 2.10 -7.02 1.12
N ASP A 48 2.54 -7.87 0.18
CA ASP A 48 1.66 -8.90 -0.38
C ASP A 48 1.61 -10.09 0.59
N ASN A 49 0.44 -10.36 1.15
CA ASN A 49 0.23 -11.41 2.12
C ASN A 49 0.07 -12.81 1.49
N ASP A 50 -0.18 -12.88 0.18
CA ASP A 50 -0.32 -14.15 -0.53
C ASP A 50 0.99 -14.60 -1.19
N PHE A 51 2.10 -13.87 -0.97
CA PHE A 51 3.41 -14.13 -1.59
C PHE A 51 3.32 -14.35 -3.11
N SER A 52 2.45 -13.60 -3.77
CA SER A 52 2.19 -13.74 -5.20
C SER A 52 3.09 -12.80 -6.02
N HIS A 53 2.98 -12.83 -7.34
CA HIS A 53 3.60 -11.83 -8.23
C HIS A 53 2.76 -10.54 -8.35
N ALA A 54 2.02 -10.19 -7.29
CA ALA A 54 1.33 -8.92 -7.22
C ALA A 54 2.34 -7.77 -7.00
N SER A 55 1.99 -6.57 -7.45
CA SER A 55 2.86 -5.40 -7.40
C SER A 55 2.13 -4.22 -6.77
N ALA A 56 2.83 -3.46 -5.93
CA ALA A 56 2.36 -2.19 -5.42
C ALA A 56 3.28 -1.05 -5.91
N ASN A 57 2.71 0.13 -6.14
CA ASN A 57 3.42 1.32 -6.56
C ASN A 57 2.75 2.57 -5.94
N ILE A 58 3.56 3.55 -5.51
CA ILE A 58 3.04 4.87 -5.12
C ILE A 58 2.75 5.64 -6.40
N THR A 59 1.55 6.22 -6.52
CA THR A 59 1.18 7.06 -7.68
C THR A 59 1.19 8.54 -7.36
N GLU A 60 0.99 8.93 -6.10
CA GLU A 60 0.96 10.32 -5.65
C GLU A 60 1.47 10.42 -4.21
N GLY A 61 2.13 11.55 -3.88
CA GLY A 61 2.67 11.80 -2.55
C GLY A 61 3.73 10.78 -2.13
N GLY A 62 3.64 10.28 -0.89
CA GLY A 62 4.55 9.27 -0.34
C GLY A 62 5.46 9.82 0.75
N VAL A 63 6.63 9.20 0.89
CA VAL A 63 7.64 9.61 1.87
C VAL A 63 8.06 11.06 1.61
N GLY A 64 8.08 11.89 2.64
CA GLY A 64 8.33 13.33 2.52
C GLY A 64 7.08 14.19 2.32
N TYR A 65 5.91 13.57 2.08
CA TYR A 65 4.61 14.24 1.98
C TYR A 65 3.72 13.89 3.18
N SER A 66 2.62 14.62 3.37
CA SER A 66 1.59 14.30 4.38
C SER A 66 0.46 13.41 3.84
N TYR A 67 0.54 13.01 2.59
CA TYR A 67 -0.43 12.15 1.92
C TYR A 67 0.27 11.16 1.01
N VAL A 68 -0.40 10.05 0.72
CA VAL A 68 0.09 9.03 -0.21
C VAL A 68 -1.07 8.32 -0.88
N THR A 69 -0.93 8.05 -2.17
CA THR A 69 -1.80 7.13 -2.91
C THR A 69 -0.99 5.92 -3.34
N VAL A 70 -1.37 4.75 -2.82
CA VAL A 70 -0.77 3.45 -3.16
C VAL A 70 -1.69 2.70 -4.11
N ARG A 71 -1.16 2.33 -5.27
CA ARG A 71 -1.85 1.50 -6.25
C ARG A 71 -1.31 0.08 -6.18
N MET A 72 -2.20 -0.88 -5.98
CA MET A 72 -1.90 -2.30 -5.89
C MET A 72 -2.52 -3.03 -7.08
N LYS A 73 -1.78 -3.99 -7.63
CA LYS A 73 -2.18 -4.78 -8.79
C LYS A 73 -1.93 -6.26 -8.52
N SER A 74 -2.94 -7.10 -8.70
CA SER A 74 -2.81 -8.55 -8.48
C SER A 74 -2.09 -9.24 -9.63
N GLN A 75 -1.57 -10.44 -9.34
CA GLN A 75 -1.25 -11.42 -10.38
C GLN A 75 -2.54 -11.88 -11.09
N ARG A 76 -2.44 -12.26 -12.36
CA ARG A 76 -3.60 -12.75 -13.13
C ARG A 76 -4.14 -14.01 -12.46
N HIS A 77 -5.45 -14.17 -12.37
CA HIS A 77 -6.13 -15.29 -11.67
C HIS A 77 -5.92 -15.37 -10.16
N HIS A 78 -5.17 -14.45 -9.55
CA HIS A 78 -4.91 -14.45 -8.12
C HIS A 78 -5.74 -13.35 -7.43
N PRO A 79 -6.12 -13.57 -6.16
CA PRO A 79 -6.69 -12.50 -5.33
C PRO A 79 -5.75 -11.31 -5.24
N LEU A 80 -6.30 -10.17 -4.84
CA LEU A 80 -5.50 -9.07 -4.32
C LEU A 80 -5.52 -9.19 -2.81
N ASN A 81 -4.36 -9.24 -2.14
CA ASN A 81 -4.30 -9.27 -0.67
C ASN A 81 -3.06 -8.51 -0.19
N PHE A 82 -3.22 -7.20 -0.03
CA PHE A 82 -2.14 -6.34 0.46
C PHE A 82 -2.41 -5.85 1.88
N GLU A 83 -1.35 -5.78 2.67
CA GLU A 83 -1.29 -5.03 3.92
C GLU A 83 -0.61 -3.70 3.63
N VAL A 84 -1.31 -2.59 3.84
CA VAL A 84 -0.77 -1.25 3.64
C VAL A 84 -0.60 -0.57 4.99
N GLU A 85 0.62 -0.15 5.26
CA GLU A 85 1.02 0.49 6.51
C GLU A 85 1.74 1.81 6.20
N ILE A 86 1.44 2.83 7.00
CA ILE A 86 2.02 4.16 6.84
C ILE A 86 2.58 4.61 8.18
N TYR A 87 3.81 5.11 8.12
CA TYR A 87 4.63 5.48 9.25
C TYR A 87 5.00 6.97 9.16
N VAL A 88 4.94 7.67 10.30
CA VAL A 88 5.39 9.07 10.47
C VAL A 88 6.47 9.18 11.54
#